data_AF-A0A4Y2R919-F1
#
_entry.id   AF-A0A4Y2R919-F1
#
_cell.length_a   1.000
_cell.length_b   1.000
_cell.length_c   1.000
_cell.angle_alpha   90.00
_cell.angle_beta   90.00
_cell.angle_gamma   90.00
#
_symmetry.space_group_name_H-M   'P 1'
#
loop_
_entity.id
_entity.type
_entity.pdbx_description
1 polymer ?
#
loop_
_entity_poly.entity_id
_entity_poly.type
_entity_poly.pdbx_seq_one_letter_code
_entity_poly.pdbx_strand_id
1 'polypeptide(L)'
;MRALESERHFGAWLLDILERKSGSTIQLPLQCYPSIQDPKQKLYSDIDFTSVTSQKFKDRAVLTVNNERSMEINNKVLEFMPRKETVYKAVDMIISEDQLTFPEEFLNSLTPNGLPPYELKLKIDCIIMLLRNLSSSKGLCNGTRLIVAKLQQNIIQAKSIDGTETFLIPRIP
;
A
#
# COMPACT_ATOMS: atom_id res chain seq x y z
N MET A 1 17.65 -4.90 -4.65
CA MET A 1 17.58 -5.08 -3.19
C MET A 1 18.90 -5.70 -2.76
N ARG A 2 19.70 -5.06 -1.90
CA ARG A 2 20.96 -5.63 -1.40
C ARG A 2 20.65 -6.35 -0.09
N ALA A 3 21.03 -7.62 0.03
CA ALA A 3 20.89 -8.36 1.29
C ALA A 3 21.81 -7.76 2.34
N LEU A 4 21.30 -7.56 3.55
CA LEU A 4 22.11 -7.18 4.70
C LEU A 4 23.06 -8.31 5.09
N GLU A 5 24.13 -7.99 5.80
CA GLU A 5 25.12 -8.99 6.23
C GLU A 5 24.49 -10.06 7.14
N SER A 6 23.51 -9.67 7.95
CA SER A 6 22.67 -10.56 8.76
C SER A 6 21.77 -11.50 7.94
N GLU A 7 21.52 -11.19 6.67
CA GLU A 7 20.64 -11.96 5.78
C GLU A 7 21.40 -12.92 4.87
N ARG A 8 22.74 -12.94 4.94
CA ARG A 8 23.58 -13.82 4.10
C ARG A 8 23.22 -15.30 4.22
N HIS A 9 22.86 -15.76 5.42
CA HIS A 9 22.48 -17.16 5.65
C HIS A 9 21.17 -17.51 4.95
N PHE A 10 20.20 -16.59 4.96
CA PHE A 10 18.95 -16.75 4.22
C PHE A 10 19.17 -16.72 2.70
N GLY A 11 20.04 -15.82 2.23
CA GLY A 11 20.44 -15.75 0.83
C GLY A 11 21.10 -17.05 0.34
N ALA A 12 22.00 -17.64 1.13
CA ALA A 12 22.62 -18.93 0.82
C ALA A 12 21.59 -20.06 0.76
N TRP A 13 20.66 -20.11 1.72
CA TRP A 13 19.56 -21.08 1.71
C TRP A 13 18.67 -20.96 0.46
N LEU A 14 18.34 -19.73 0.02
CA LEU A 14 17.61 -19.51 -1.24
C LEU A 14 18.37 -20.04 -2.45
N LEU A 15 19.70 -19.84 -2.51
CA LEU A 15 20.54 -20.37 -3.59
C LEU A 15 20.51 -21.90 -3.62
N ASP A 16 20.62 -22.56 -2.47
CA ASP A 16 20.58 -24.03 -2.39
C ASP A 16 19.24 -24.63 -2.85
N ILE A 17 18.13 -23.89 -2.66
CA ILE A 17 16.83 -24.26 -3.23
C ILE A 17 16.84 -24.13 -4.75
N LEU A 18 17.33 -23.01 -5.28
CA LEU A 18 17.36 -22.75 -6.72
C LEU A 18 18.24 -23.75 -7.46
N GLU A 19 19.37 -24.13 -6.85
CA GLU A 19 20.30 -25.13 -7.38
C GLU A 19 19.82 -26.58 -7.16
N ARG A 20 18.63 -26.77 -6.56
CA ARG A 20 18.03 -28.08 -6.29
C ARG A 20 18.94 -29.00 -5.47
N LYS A 21 19.78 -28.42 -4.59
CA LYS A 21 20.59 -29.19 -3.64
C LYS A 21 19.74 -29.77 -2.52
N SER A 22 18.58 -29.17 -2.27
CA SER A 22 17.55 -29.73 -1.38
C SER A 22 16.80 -30.86 -2.09
N GLY A 23 16.46 -31.93 -1.36
CA GLY A 23 15.66 -33.03 -1.88
C GLY A 23 14.22 -32.64 -2.26
N SER A 24 13.31 -33.60 -2.37
CA SER A 24 11.91 -33.35 -2.76
C SER A 24 11.10 -32.49 -1.78
N THR A 25 11.63 -32.24 -0.58
CA THR A 25 10.99 -31.45 0.48
C THR A 25 11.90 -30.29 0.90
N ILE A 26 11.34 -29.08 0.93
CA ILE A 26 12.03 -27.88 1.39
C ILE A 26 11.61 -27.59 2.83
N GLN A 27 12.57 -27.55 3.74
CA GLN A 27 12.35 -27.08 5.11
C GLN A 27 12.55 -25.57 5.16
N LEU A 28 11.54 -24.83 5.63
CA LEU A 28 11.66 -23.38 5.78
C LEU A 28 12.53 -23.05 7.01
N PRO A 29 13.38 -22.02 6.94
CA PRO A 29 14.13 -21.51 8.08
C PRO A 29 13.20 -21.06 9.21
N LEU A 30 13.63 -21.20 10.46
CA LEU A 30 12.84 -20.80 11.63
C LEU A 30 12.39 -19.33 11.58
N GLN A 31 13.21 -18.46 10.98
CA GLN A 31 12.88 -17.05 10.73
C GLN A 31 11.63 -16.82 9.84
N CYS A 32 11.22 -17.82 9.04
CA CYS A 32 10.01 -17.79 8.24
C CYS A 32 8.75 -18.09 9.06
N TYR A 33 8.89 -18.61 10.28
CA TYR A 33 7.79 -18.88 11.20
C TYR A 33 7.73 -17.76 12.25
N PRO A 34 6.93 -16.72 12.02
CA PRO A 34 6.83 -15.62 12.97
C PRO A 34 6.19 -16.10 14.27
N SER A 35 6.77 -15.74 15.42
CA SER A 35 6.18 -16.01 16.73
C SER A 35 4.84 -15.31 16.93
N ILE A 36 4.64 -14.15 16.26
CA ILE A 36 3.39 -13.39 16.24
C ILE A 36 2.76 -13.55 14.85
N GLN A 37 1.56 -14.15 14.80
CA GLN A 37 0.84 -14.41 13.56
C GLN A 37 0.14 -13.16 12.99
N ASP A 38 -0.26 -12.20 13.83
CA ASP A 38 -0.85 -10.94 13.35
C ASP A 38 0.26 -10.01 12.79
N PRO A 39 0.28 -9.74 11.47
CA PRO A 39 1.27 -8.86 10.86
C PRO A 39 1.23 -7.45 11.46
N LYS A 40 0.06 -7.01 11.91
CA LYS A 40 -0.10 -5.68 12.53
C LYS A 40 0.60 -5.61 13.88
N GLN A 41 0.38 -6.59 14.76
CA GLN A 41 1.07 -6.65 16.05
C GLN A 41 2.58 -6.83 15.85
N LYS A 42 2.99 -7.64 14.88
CA LYS A 42 4.41 -7.84 14.60
C LYS A 42 5.09 -6.56 14.12
N LEU A 43 4.43 -5.79 13.23
CA LEU A 43 5.05 -4.63 12.58
C LEU A 43 4.77 -3.30 13.29
N TYR A 44 3.75 -3.20 14.13
CA TYR A 44 3.31 -1.94 14.73
C TYR A 44 3.17 -2.01 16.27
N SER A 45 3.70 -3.05 16.93
CA SER A 45 3.64 -3.19 18.40
C SER A 45 4.36 -2.07 19.16
N ASP A 46 5.39 -1.49 18.56
CA ASP A 46 6.16 -0.36 19.09
C ASP A 46 5.55 1.01 18.72
N ILE A 47 4.42 1.01 18.01
CA ILE A 47 3.76 2.22 17.53
C ILE A 47 2.51 2.49 18.36
N ASP A 48 2.55 3.59 19.11
CA ASP A 48 1.36 4.21 19.69
C ASP A 48 0.63 5.03 18.62
N PHE A 49 -0.45 4.47 18.07
CA PHE A 49 -1.26 5.09 17.04
C PHE A 49 -1.90 6.42 17.47
N THR A 50 -1.99 6.74 18.77
CA THR A 50 -2.57 8.00 19.24
C THR A 50 -1.65 9.21 19.03
N SER A 51 -0.34 8.99 18.93
CA SER A 51 0.70 10.03 18.76
C SER A 51 1.51 9.88 17.47
N VAL A 52 1.02 9.05 16.54
CA VAL A 52 1.73 8.66 15.33
C VAL A 52 1.99 9.82 14.37
N THR A 53 3.24 9.88 13.89
CA THR A 53 3.69 10.72 12.77
C THR A 53 4.06 9.80 11.60
N SER A 54 3.84 10.24 10.35
CA SER A 54 4.14 9.48 9.12
C SER A 54 5.57 8.93 9.05
N GLN A 55 6.50 9.60 9.74
CA GLN A 55 7.90 9.20 9.83
C GLN A 55 8.10 7.81 10.43
N LYS A 56 7.18 7.34 11.29
CA LYS A 56 7.27 5.98 11.86
C LYS A 56 6.86 4.89 10.88
N PHE A 57 6.12 5.22 9.82
CA PHE A 57 5.65 4.26 8.82
C PHE A 57 6.54 4.14 7.59
N LYS A 58 7.37 5.14 7.30
CA LYS A 58 8.09 5.22 6.02
C LYS A 58 8.99 4.00 5.71
N ASP A 59 9.56 3.43 6.76
CA ASP A 59 10.51 2.30 6.69
C ASP A 59 9.82 0.94 6.92
N ARG A 60 8.48 0.93 6.94
CA ARG A 60 7.67 -0.27 7.18
C ARG A 60 6.82 -0.59 5.96
N ALA A 61 6.75 -1.87 5.62
CA ALA A 61 5.89 -2.37 4.56
C ALA A 61 5.37 -3.76 4.92
N VAL A 62 4.11 -4.02 4.59
CA VAL A 62 3.52 -5.36 4.64
C VAL A 62 3.32 -5.81 3.20
N LEU A 63 3.90 -6.95 2.84
CA LEU A 63 3.65 -7.59 1.56
C LEU A 63 2.65 -8.72 1.75
N THR A 64 1.61 -8.74 0.91
CA THR A 64 0.58 -9.78 0.91
C THR A 64 0.57 -10.52 -0.42
N VAL A 65 -0.02 -11.71 -0.43
CA VAL A 65 -0.13 -12.55 -1.63
C VAL A 65 -1.12 -11.99 -2.66
N ASN A 66 -2.11 -11.21 -2.23
CA ASN A 66 -3.11 -10.60 -3.11
C ASN A 66 -3.46 -9.17 -2.66
N ASN A 67 -4.07 -8.41 -3.57
CA ASN A 67 -4.43 -7.01 -3.38
C ASN A 67 -5.58 -6.82 -2.38
N GLU A 68 -6.53 -7.76 -2.34
CA GLU A 68 -7.66 -7.73 -1.40
C GLU A 68 -7.15 -7.72 0.05
N ARG A 69 -6.27 -8.66 0.40
CA ARG A 69 -5.67 -8.71 1.74
C ARG A 69 -4.78 -7.50 2.04
N SER A 70 -4.10 -6.94 1.03
CA SER A 70 -3.37 -5.68 1.16
C SER A 70 -4.32 -4.54 1.55
N MET A 71 -5.44 -4.42 0.84
CA MET A 71 -6.46 -3.41 1.06
C MET A 71 -7.08 -3.51 2.45
N GLU A 72 -7.44 -4.72 2.89
CA GLU A 72 -7.96 -4.96 4.24
C GLU A 72 -6.98 -4.50 5.33
N ILE A 73 -5.69 -4.83 5.20
CA ILE A 73 -4.67 -4.43 6.17
C ILE A 73 -4.49 -2.92 6.15
N ASN A 74 -4.42 -2.31 4.97
CA ASN A 74 -4.27 -0.86 4.82
C ASN A 74 -5.45 -0.10 5.45
N ASN A 75 -6.68 -0.55 5.21
CA ASN A 75 -7.89 0.03 5.80
C ASN A 75 -7.89 -0.10 7.33
N LYS A 76 -7.55 -1.28 7.86
CA LYS A 76 -7.41 -1.50 9.31
C LYS A 76 -6.37 -0.55 9.93
N VAL A 77 -5.22 -0.36 9.29
CA VAL A 77 -4.19 0.57 9.77
C VAL A 77 -4.68 2.02 9.72
N LEU A 78 -5.43 2.38 8.67
CA LEU A 78 -6.01 3.71 8.51
C LEU A 78 -7.02 4.03 9.62
N GLU A 79 -7.85 3.07 10.04
CA GLU A 79 -8.84 3.23 11.12
C GLU A 79 -8.19 3.70 12.43
N PHE A 80 -7.03 3.17 12.79
CA PHE A 80 -6.29 3.56 14.01
C PHE A 80 -5.63 4.94 13.95
N MET A 81 -5.46 5.51 12.76
CA MET A 81 -4.84 6.84 12.66
C MET A 81 -5.77 7.91 13.26
N PRO A 82 -5.25 8.85 14.06
CA PRO A 82 -6.05 9.77 14.87
C PRO A 82 -6.72 10.89 14.07
N ARG A 83 -6.31 11.07 12.81
CA ARG A 83 -6.84 12.11 11.92
C ARG A 83 -8.19 11.72 11.32
N LYS A 84 -9.00 12.74 10.98
CA LYS A 84 -10.30 12.55 10.32
C LYS A 84 -10.12 11.90 8.94
N GLU A 85 -10.93 10.88 8.68
CA GLU A 85 -11.03 10.23 7.38
C GLU A 85 -11.72 11.14 6.36
N THR A 86 -11.19 11.15 5.14
CA THR A 86 -11.81 11.73 3.95
C THR A 86 -12.01 10.62 2.93
N VAL A 87 -13.21 10.51 2.39
CA VAL A 87 -13.58 9.49 1.41
C VAL A 87 -13.70 10.14 0.04
N TYR A 88 -12.94 9.63 -0.92
CA TYR A 88 -13.06 9.99 -2.33
C TYR A 88 -13.78 8.87 -3.06
N LYS A 89 -14.90 9.20 -3.73
CA LYS A 89 -15.65 8.24 -4.56
C LYS A 89 -15.26 8.40 -6.02
N ALA A 90 -15.06 7.31 -6.76
CA ALA A 90 -14.91 7.39 -8.21
C ALA A 90 -16.24 7.85 -8.85
N VAL A 91 -16.15 8.59 -9.94
CA VAL A 91 -17.30 8.97 -10.76
C VAL A 91 -17.39 7.99 -11.92
N ASP A 92 -18.14 6.91 -11.71
CA ASP A 92 -18.42 5.95 -12.77
C ASP A 92 -19.71 6.36 -13.50
N MET A 93 -19.59 6.73 -14.78
CA MET A 93 -20.75 6.92 -15.67
C MET A 93 -20.75 5.84 -16.75
N ILE A 94 -21.89 5.17 -16.91
CA ILE A 94 -22.11 4.23 -18.00
C ILE A 94 -22.35 5.03 -19.28
N ILE A 95 -21.48 4.86 -20.28
CA ILE A 95 -21.57 5.58 -21.57
C ILE A 95 -22.44 4.80 -22.59
N SER A 96 -22.80 3.54 -22.32
CA SER A 96 -23.62 2.72 -23.22
C SER A 96 -25.12 2.98 -23.08
N GLU A 97 -25.84 2.97 -24.22
CA GLU A 97 -27.30 3.12 -24.30
C GLU A 97 -28.06 1.97 -23.60
N ASP A 98 -27.40 0.82 -23.41
CA ASP A 98 -27.90 -0.32 -22.62
C ASP A 98 -27.64 -0.13 -21.12
N GLN A 99 -28.28 0.88 -20.50
CA GLN A 99 -28.15 1.21 -19.07
C GLN A 99 -28.57 0.08 -18.09
N LEU A 100 -28.98 -1.08 -18.59
CA LEU A 100 -29.62 -2.14 -17.81
C LEU A 100 -28.72 -3.35 -17.49
N THR A 101 -27.46 -3.39 -17.94
CA THR A 101 -26.70 -4.65 -17.89
C THR A 101 -26.03 -4.94 -16.54
N PHE A 102 -25.70 -3.93 -15.73
CA PHE A 102 -24.99 -4.15 -14.46
C PHE A 102 -25.50 -3.21 -13.35
N PRO A 103 -25.78 -3.73 -12.14
CA PRO A 103 -26.12 -2.90 -11.00
C PRO A 103 -24.92 -2.06 -10.55
N GLU A 104 -25.17 -0.85 -10.02
CA GLU A 104 -24.11 0.06 -9.55
C GLU A 104 -23.23 -0.59 -8.49
N GLU A 105 -23.80 -1.42 -7.61
CA GLU A 105 -23.06 -2.14 -6.58
C GLU A 105 -22.01 -3.08 -7.16
N PHE A 106 -22.31 -3.70 -8.31
CA PHE A 106 -21.35 -4.55 -9.00
C PHE A 106 -20.20 -3.71 -9.55
N LEU A 107 -20.48 -2.58 -10.20
CA LEU A 107 -19.45 -1.67 -10.73
C LEU A 107 -18.58 -1.10 -9.61
N ASN A 108 -19.19 -0.65 -8.52
CA ASN A 108 -18.51 -0.11 -7.34
C ASN A 108 -17.63 -1.15 -6.62
N SER A 109 -17.88 -2.44 -6.84
CA SER A 109 -17.05 -3.52 -6.29
C SER A 109 -15.78 -3.79 -7.11
N LEU A 110 -15.69 -3.27 -8.34
CA LEU A 110 -14.56 -3.51 -9.22
C LEU A 110 -13.32 -2.73 -8.77
N THR A 111 -12.17 -3.38 -8.86
CA THR A 111 -10.85 -2.78 -8.61
C THR A 111 -9.92 -3.03 -9.79
N PRO A 112 -10.17 -2.37 -10.94
CA PRO A 112 -9.38 -2.56 -12.14
C PRO A 112 -7.92 -2.14 -11.93
N ASN A 113 -7.00 -2.85 -12.60
CA ASN A 113 -5.57 -2.58 -12.48
C ASN A 113 -5.23 -1.14 -12.91
N GLY A 114 -4.42 -0.46 -12.10
CA GLY A 114 -3.96 0.91 -12.37
C GLY A 114 -4.96 2.00 -11.99
N LEU A 115 -6.12 1.65 -11.42
CA LEU A 115 -7.08 2.59 -10.86
C LEU A 115 -7.24 2.37 -9.35
N PRO A 116 -7.54 3.44 -8.60
CA PRO A 116 -7.90 3.30 -7.18
C PRO A 116 -9.25 2.56 -7.05
N PRO A 117 -9.56 2.01 -5.85
CA PRO A 117 -10.89 1.48 -5.57
C PRO A 117 -11.95 2.59 -5.71
N TYR A 118 -13.21 2.18 -5.95
CA TYR A 118 -14.36 3.09 -6.02
C TYR A 118 -14.42 4.02 -4.79
N GLU A 119 -14.25 3.49 -3.57
CA GLU A 119 -14.07 4.32 -2.38
C GLU A 119 -12.61 4.31 -1.93
N LEU A 120 -11.95 5.45 -2.08
CA LEU A 120 -10.61 5.68 -1.57
C LEU A 120 -10.67 6.49 -0.26
N LYS A 121 -10.43 5.80 0.86
CA LYS A 121 -10.35 6.39 2.19
C LYS A 121 -8.92 6.88 2.47
N LEU A 122 -8.78 8.14 2.87
CA LEU A 122 -7.50 8.75 3.18
C LEU A 122 -7.56 9.56 4.48
N LYS A 123 -6.41 9.68 5.14
CA LYS A 123 -6.21 10.52 6.32
C LYS A 123 -4.94 11.35 6.12
N ILE A 124 -4.89 12.54 6.70
CA ILE A 124 -3.63 13.30 6.79
C ILE A 124 -2.60 12.42 7.50
N ASP A 125 -1.35 12.51 7.07
CA ASP A 125 -0.21 11.75 7.58
C ASP A 125 -0.15 10.27 7.15
N CYS A 126 -1.09 9.76 6.34
CA CYS A 126 -0.98 8.39 5.79
C CYS A 126 -0.01 8.33 4.60
N ILE A 127 0.51 7.13 4.32
CA ILE A 127 1.33 6.86 3.14
C ILE A 127 0.42 6.39 2.00
N ILE A 128 0.56 7.02 0.84
CA ILE A 128 -0.09 6.63 -0.42
C ILE A 128 0.96 6.20 -1.43
N MET A 129 0.54 5.42 -2.43
CA MET A 129 1.38 5.01 -3.55
C MET A 129 0.72 5.43 -4.86
N LEU A 130 1.49 6.00 -5.78
CA LEU A 130 0.99 6.32 -7.12
C LEU A 130 0.79 5.04 -7.92
N LEU A 131 -0.36 4.92 -8.59
CA LEU A 131 -0.69 3.79 -9.47
C LEU A 131 -0.32 4.05 -10.94
N ARG A 132 0.07 5.28 -11.28
CA ARG A 132 0.39 5.71 -12.65
C ARG A 132 1.46 6.78 -12.67
N ASN A 133 2.09 6.93 -13.83
CA ASN A 133 3.10 7.95 -14.05
C ASN A 133 2.42 9.32 -14.18
N LEU A 134 2.84 10.28 -13.35
CA LEU A 134 2.41 11.67 -13.43
C LEU A 134 3.53 12.54 -14.01
N SER A 135 4.76 12.33 -13.55
CA SER A 135 5.93 13.07 -14.02
C SER A 135 7.20 12.29 -13.70
N SER A 136 7.70 11.53 -14.68
CA SER A 136 8.93 10.73 -14.51
C SER A 136 10.16 11.61 -14.25
N SER A 137 10.20 12.83 -14.81
CA SER A 137 11.29 13.79 -14.58
C SER A 137 11.36 14.28 -13.13
N LYS A 138 10.24 14.22 -12.39
CA LYS A 138 10.16 14.56 -10.97
C LYS A 138 10.10 13.32 -10.06
N GLY A 139 10.34 12.12 -10.59
CA GLY A 139 10.24 10.87 -9.83
C GLY A 139 8.81 10.48 -9.41
N LEU A 140 7.78 11.10 -9.99
CA LEU A 140 6.37 10.79 -9.75
C LEU A 140 5.89 9.71 -10.73
N CYS A 141 6.38 8.49 -10.54
CA CYS A 141 6.04 7.32 -11.32
C CYS A 141 5.15 6.34 -10.54
N ASN A 142 4.63 5.33 -11.24
CA ASN A 142 3.97 4.21 -10.59
C ASN A 142 4.88 3.59 -9.51
N GLY A 143 4.34 3.31 -8.34
CA GLY A 143 5.07 2.80 -7.18
C GLY A 143 5.67 3.88 -6.28
N THR A 144 5.70 5.15 -6.68
CA THR A 144 6.22 6.24 -5.83
C THR A 144 5.35 6.40 -4.58
N ARG A 145 5.98 6.31 -3.41
CA ARG A 145 5.33 6.49 -2.10
C ARG A 145 5.40 7.94 -1.65
N LEU A 146 4.27 8.48 -1.19
CA LEU A 146 4.12 9.86 -0.73
C LEU A 146 3.37 9.90 0.60
N ILE A 147 3.58 10.96 1.38
CA ILE A 147 2.88 11.21 2.65
C ILE A 147 1.80 12.26 2.43
N VAL A 148 0.55 11.96 2.78
CA VAL A 148 -0.56 12.92 2.66
C VAL A 148 -0.36 14.08 3.62
N ALA A 149 -0.28 15.30 3.08
CA ALA A 149 -0.15 16.53 3.87
C ALA A 149 -1.49 17.28 4.00
N LYS A 150 -2.29 17.33 2.92
CA LYS A 150 -3.64 17.92 2.94
C LYS A 150 -4.57 17.20 1.97
N LEU A 151 -5.84 17.14 2.35
CA LEU A 151 -6.92 16.55 1.57
C LEU A 151 -7.92 17.65 1.20
N GLN A 152 -8.08 17.91 -0.09
CA GLN A 152 -9.07 18.84 -0.65
C GLN A 152 -9.97 18.11 -1.64
N GLN A 153 -11.06 18.75 -2.07
CA GLN A 153 -12.08 18.13 -2.92
C GLN A 153 -11.53 17.45 -4.18
N ASN A 154 -10.58 18.10 -4.87
CA ASN A 154 -10.04 17.66 -6.16
C ASN A 154 -8.52 17.51 -6.17
N ILE A 155 -7.86 17.76 -5.04
CA ILE A 155 -6.40 17.78 -4.94
C ILE A 155 -5.99 17.11 -3.63
N ILE A 156 -5.02 16.21 -3.73
CA ILE A 156 -4.29 15.67 -2.58
C ILE A 156 -2.93 16.33 -2.59
N GLN A 157 -2.64 17.13 -1.56
CA GLN A 157 -1.29 17.63 -1.35
C GLN A 157 -0.51 16.55 -0.61
N ALA A 158 0.59 16.08 -1.20
CA ALA A 158 1.42 15.04 -0.63
C ALA A 158 2.89 15.44 -0.63
N LYS A 159 3.67 14.90 0.30
CA LYS A 159 5.11 15.09 0.39
C LYS A 159 5.85 13.85 -0.07
N SER A 160 7.08 14.02 -0.55
CA SER A 160 8.01 12.91 -0.70
C SER A 160 8.21 12.18 0.63
N ILE A 161 8.65 10.92 0.58
CA ILE A 161 8.77 10.05 1.76
C ILE A 161 9.80 10.57 2.79
N ASP A 162 10.79 11.34 2.34
CA ASP A 162 11.78 12.05 3.14
C ASP A 162 11.29 13.44 3.61
N GLY A 163 10.13 13.90 3.12
CA GLY A 163 9.46 15.13 3.51
C GLY A 163 10.03 16.41 2.89
N THR A 164 10.96 16.29 1.94
CA THR A 164 11.70 17.42 1.34
C THR A 164 10.91 18.13 0.24
N GLU A 165 10.19 17.38 -0.59
CA GLU A 165 9.42 17.91 -1.71
C GLU A 165 7.92 17.80 -1.45
N THR A 166 7.15 18.74 -2.03
CA THR A 166 5.69 18.76 -1.95
C THR A 166 5.10 18.73 -3.36
N PHE A 167 4.10 17.89 -3.54
CA PHE A 167 3.41 17.66 -4.80
C PHE A 167 1.91 17.85 -4.65
N LEU A 168 1.28 18.28 -5.73
CA LEU A 168 -0.18 18.32 -5.87
C LEU A 168 -0.59 17.16 -6.77
N ILE A 169 -1.29 16.20 -6.19
CA ILE A 169 -1.80 15.03 -6.89
C ILE A 169 -3.26 15.32 -7.23
N PRO A 170 -3.61 15.44 -8.52
CA PRO A 170 -5.00 15.63 -8.91
C PRO A 170 -5.78 14.38 -8.52
N ARG A 171 -7.01 14.59 -8.04
CA ARG A 171 -7.98 13.51 -7.93
C ARG A 171 -8.20 12.93 -9.34
N ILE A 172 -8.12 11.61 -9.43
CA ILE A 172 -8.56 10.89 -10.62
C ILE A 172 -10.09 10.87 -10.54
N PRO A 173 -10.82 11.46 -11.50
CA PRO A 173 -12.27 11.38 -11.56
C PRO A 173 -12.75 9.93 -11.49
#